data_AF-A0A3D5DUQ2-F1
#
_entry.id   AF-A0A3D5DUQ2-F1
#
_cell.length_a   1.000
_cell.length_b   1.000
_cell.length_c   1.000
_cell.angle_alpha   90.00
_cell.angle_beta   90.00
_cell.angle_gamma   90.00
#
_symmetry.space_group_name_H-M   'P 1'
#
loop_
_entity.id
_entity.type
_entity.pdbx_description
1 polymer ?
#
loop_
_entity_poly.entity_id
_entity_poly.type
_entity_poly.pdbx_seq_one_letter_code
_entity_poly.pdbx_strand_id
1 'polypeptide(L)'
;MPTSPAPHSGDDTFDLIDDALTALAERRGVWLGDDLAVIALATSLMDQAERWLPHLVHDTRANGHSWHEIAQALATSPDQARLWFDPESPVADGRWPHGR
;
A
#
# COMPACT_ATOMS: atom_id res chain seq x y z
N MET A 1 19.93 -16.02 -3.95
CA MET A 1 18.73 -15.39 -4.50
C MET A 1 18.13 -14.55 -3.37
N PRO A 2 18.03 -13.23 -3.46
CA PRO A 2 17.27 -12.49 -2.47
C PRO A 2 15.81 -12.89 -2.67
N THR A 3 15.28 -13.65 -1.72
CA THR A 3 13.84 -13.83 -1.57
C THR A 3 13.27 -12.44 -1.33
N SER A 4 12.45 -11.92 -2.25
CA SER A 4 11.69 -10.70 -1.99
C SER A 4 10.98 -10.86 -0.64
N PRO A 5 11.26 -10.01 0.35
CA PRO A 5 10.75 -10.21 1.69
C PRO A 5 9.22 -10.06 1.65
N ALA A 6 8.52 -11.07 2.15
CA ALA A 6 7.09 -10.96 2.44
C ALA A 6 6.88 -9.80 3.44
N PRO A 7 5.73 -9.11 3.40
CA PRO A 7 5.43 -8.07 4.35
C PRO A 7 5.43 -8.65 5.77
N HIS A 8 6.00 -7.88 6.71
CA HIS A 8 6.15 -8.27 8.10
C HIS A 8 5.72 -7.09 8.99
N SER A 9 4.99 -7.39 10.06
CA SER A 9 4.66 -6.43 11.11
C SER A 9 5.42 -6.77 12.38
N GLY A 10 6.09 -5.78 12.96
CA GLY A 10 6.88 -5.88 14.19
C GLY A 10 7.10 -4.51 14.83
N ASP A 11 7.93 -4.49 15.88
CA ASP A 11 8.27 -3.25 16.61
C ASP A 11 8.83 -2.17 15.68
N ASP A 12 9.66 -2.56 14.71
CA ASP A 12 10.22 -1.68 13.70
C ASP A 12 9.14 -0.99 12.84
N THR A 13 8.11 -1.73 12.43
CA THR A 13 6.98 -1.14 11.69
C THR A 13 6.06 -0.31 12.57
N PHE A 14 5.98 -0.61 13.88
CA PHE A 14 5.18 0.18 14.82
C PHE A 14 5.80 1.56 15.04
N ASP A 15 7.11 1.61 15.29
CA ASP A 15 7.86 2.86 15.46
C ASP A 15 7.71 3.76 14.21
N LEU A 16 7.77 3.17 13.01
CA LEU A 16 7.58 3.92 11.75
C LEU A 16 6.16 4.47 11.58
N ILE A 17 5.14 3.78 12.10
CA ILE A 17 3.76 4.29 12.08
C ILE A 17 3.60 5.45 13.05
N ASP A 18 4.20 5.38 14.25
CA ASP A 18 4.19 6.48 15.22
C ASP A 18 4.88 7.74 14.66
N ASP A 19 6.04 7.57 14.03
CA ASP A 19 6.77 8.65 13.35
C ASP A 19 5.94 9.27 12.21
N ALA A 20 5.26 8.44 11.41
CA ALA A 20 4.42 8.91 10.31
C ALA A 20 3.20 9.69 10.82
N LEU A 21 2.58 9.24 11.91
CA LEU A 21 1.47 9.93 12.56
C LEU A 21 1.91 11.27 13.14
N THR A 22 3.06 11.31 13.82
CA THR A 22 3.67 12.54 14.33
C THR A 22 3.94 13.54 13.22
N ALA A 23 4.62 13.11 12.15
CA ALA A 23 4.90 13.98 11.01
C ALA A 23 3.61 14.49 10.32
N LEU A 24 2.57 13.67 10.22
CA LEU A 24 1.31 14.08 9.61
C LEU A 24 0.50 15.02 10.51
N ALA A 25 0.51 14.78 11.82
CA ALA A 25 -0.15 15.63 12.81
C ALA A 25 0.46 17.03 12.82
N GLU A 26 1.80 17.13 12.80
CA GLU A 26 2.51 18.41 12.69
C GLU A 26 2.12 19.18 11.42
N ARG A 27 2.06 18.50 10.27
CA ARG A 27 1.67 19.10 8.99
C ARG A 27 0.22 19.60 8.97
N ARG A 28 -0.67 18.96 9.73
CA ARG A 28 -2.10 19.27 9.79
C ARG A 28 -2.50 20.12 10.99
N GLY A 29 -1.57 20.41 11.91
CA GLY A 29 -1.85 21.13 13.16
C GLY A 29 -2.79 20.37 14.09
N VAL A 30 -2.70 19.04 14.11
CA VAL A 30 -3.58 18.16 14.88
C VAL A 30 -2.86 17.67 16.13
N TRP A 31 -3.58 17.53 17.25
CA TRP A 31 -3.02 17.02 18.49
C TRP A 31 -3.17 15.50 18.59
N LEU A 32 -2.07 14.79 18.82
CA LEU A 32 -2.05 13.32 18.95
C LEU A 32 -2.62 12.78 20.27
N GLY A 33 -2.92 13.66 21.24
CA GLY A 33 -3.58 13.24 22.49
C GLY A 33 -5.08 12.94 22.34
N ASP A 34 -5.65 13.18 21.15
CA ASP A 34 -7.02 12.84 20.82
C ASP A 34 -7.05 11.59 19.92
N ASP A 35 -7.53 10.47 20.48
CA ASP A 35 -7.62 9.18 19.79
C ASP A 35 -8.43 9.27 18.49
N LEU A 36 -9.47 10.11 18.44
CA LEU A 36 -10.27 10.28 17.22
C LEU A 36 -9.44 10.93 16.10
N ALA A 37 -8.58 11.87 16.47
CA ALA A 37 -7.68 12.52 15.55
C ALA A 37 -6.62 11.55 15.04
N VAL A 38 -6.04 10.73 15.93
CA VAL A 38 -5.09 9.66 15.56
C VAL A 38 -5.72 8.67 14.58
N ILE A 39 -6.97 8.22 14.83
CA ILE A 39 -7.71 7.35 13.91
C ILE A 39 -7.82 7.99 12.52
N ALA A 40 -8.22 9.26 12.44
CA ALA A 40 -8.37 9.96 11.17
C ALA A 40 -7.04 10.09 10.39
N LEU A 41 -5.92 10.31 11.10
CA LEU A 41 -4.59 10.37 10.51
C LEU A 41 -4.15 8.99 10.00
N ALA A 42 -4.32 7.94 10.79
CA ALA A 42 -4.00 6.57 10.40
C ALA A 42 -4.82 6.15 9.17
N THR A 43 -6.13 6.39 9.17
CA THR A 43 -6.99 6.13 8.02
C THR A 43 -6.54 6.91 6.78
N SER A 44 -6.10 8.16 6.93
CA SER A 44 -5.57 8.94 5.81
C SER A 44 -4.31 8.32 5.21
N LEU A 45 -3.40 7.81 6.04
CA LEU A 45 -2.17 7.16 5.59
C LEU A 45 -2.47 5.83 4.89
N MET A 46 -3.38 5.02 5.44
CA MET A 46 -3.84 3.77 4.82
C MET A 46 -4.47 4.04 3.45
N ASP A 47 -5.42 4.97 3.37
CA ASP A 47 -6.09 5.35 2.12
C ASP A 47 -5.08 5.89 1.08
N GLN A 48 -4.07 6.64 1.51
CA GLN A 48 -3.00 7.09 0.61
C GLN A 48 -2.10 5.94 0.13
N ALA A 49 -1.76 4.98 0.99
CA ALA A 49 -0.98 3.80 0.64
C ALA A 49 -1.75 2.90 -0.33
N GLU A 50 -3.03 2.66 -0.06
CA GLU A 50 -3.94 1.88 -0.92
C GLU A 50 -4.07 2.49 -2.32
N ARG A 51 -4.13 3.82 -2.44
CA ARG A 51 -4.14 4.51 -3.75
C ARG A 51 -2.80 4.48 -4.48
N TRP A 52 -1.70 4.37 -3.74
CA TRP A 52 -0.37 4.34 -4.33
C TRP A 52 0.04 2.94 -4.79
N LEU A 53 -0.38 1.90 -4.06
CA LEU A 53 -0.02 0.51 -4.31
C LEU A 53 -0.27 0.03 -5.76
N PRO A 54 -1.40 0.35 -6.43
CA PRO A 54 -1.62 -0.03 -7.82
C PRO A 54 -0.56 0.49 -8.78
N HIS A 55 -0.11 1.74 -8.62
CA HIS A 55 0.95 2.32 -9.45
C HIS A 55 2.26 1.54 -9.27
N LEU A 56 2.61 1.20 -8.03
CA LEU A 56 3.79 0.38 -7.76
C LEU A 56 3.69 -1.01 -8.39
N VAL A 57 2.53 -1.66 -8.31
CA VAL A 57 2.31 -2.97 -8.92
C VAL A 57 2.43 -2.89 -10.45
N HIS A 58 1.84 -1.86 -11.06
CA HIS A 58 1.97 -1.60 -12.49
C HIS A 58 3.44 -1.41 -12.91
N ASP A 59 4.18 -0.52 -12.25
CA ASP A 59 5.58 -0.25 -12.57
C ASP A 59 6.44 -1.52 -12.37
N THR A 60 6.16 -2.29 -11.32
CA THR A 60 6.82 -3.58 -11.06
C THR A 60 6.54 -4.59 -12.19
N ARG A 61 5.30 -4.66 -12.68
CA ARG A 61 4.93 -5.48 -13.86
C ARG A 61 5.62 -5.00 -15.13
N ALA A 62 5.67 -3.69 -15.36
CA ALA A 62 6.32 -3.07 -16.53
C ALA A 62 7.84 -3.33 -16.54
N ASN A 63 8.46 -3.42 -15.37
CA ASN A 63 9.86 -3.79 -15.19
C ASN A 63 10.14 -5.30 -15.36
N GLY A 64 9.13 -6.10 -15.68
CA GLY A 64 9.27 -7.52 -16.02
C GLY A 64 9.11 -8.51 -14.88
N HIS A 65 8.83 -8.06 -13.64
CA HIS A 65 8.58 -8.95 -12.51
C HIS A 65 7.28 -9.74 -12.70
N SER A 66 7.30 -11.03 -12.38
CA SER A 66 6.16 -11.92 -12.51
C SER A 66 5.05 -11.64 -11.49
N TRP A 67 3.84 -12.08 -11.79
CA TRP A 67 2.72 -12.06 -10.82
C TRP A 67 3.02 -12.89 -9.57
N HIS A 68 3.90 -13.90 -9.65
CA HIS A 68 4.33 -14.66 -8.48
C HIS A 68 5.17 -13.83 -7.52
N GLU A 69 6.15 -13.08 -8.02
CA GLU A 69 6.99 -12.21 -7.19
C GLU A 69 6.18 -11.08 -6.56
N ILE A 70 5.25 -10.49 -7.33
CA ILE A 70 4.35 -9.44 -6.84
C ILE A 70 3.41 -9.99 -5.78
N ALA A 71 2.81 -11.15 -6.00
CA ALA A 71 1.92 -11.76 -5.02
C ALA A 71 2.64 -12.11 -3.71
N GLN A 72 3.90 -12.52 -3.78
CA GLN A 72 4.73 -12.72 -2.59
C GLN A 72 4.93 -11.42 -1.80
N ALA A 73 5.22 -10.31 -2.48
CA ALA A 73 5.36 -9.00 -1.85
C ALA A 73 4.02 -8.45 -1.30
N LEU A 74 2.90 -8.87 -1.88
CA LEU A 74 1.55 -8.53 -1.42
C LEU A 74 0.99 -9.50 -0.37
N ALA A 75 1.75 -10.54 0.01
CA ALA A 75 1.28 -11.65 0.85
C ALA A 75 -0.06 -12.25 0.38
N THR A 76 -0.23 -12.43 -0.93
CA THR A 76 -1.44 -12.96 -1.55
C THR A 76 -1.10 -14.03 -2.60
N SER A 77 -2.10 -14.55 -3.31
CA SER A 77 -1.89 -15.48 -4.43
C SER A 77 -1.69 -14.74 -5.76
N PRO A 78 -0.97 -15.32 -6.75
CA PRO A 78 -0.79 -14.71 -8.07
C PRO A 78 -2.11 -14.39 -8.76
N ASP A 79 -3.10 -15.28 -8.66
CA ASP A 79 -4.43 -15.07 -9.24
C ASP A 79 -5.16 -13.91 -8.58
N GLN A 80 -5.05 -13.77 -7.25
CA GLN A 80 -5.65 -12.67 -6.51
C GLN A 80 -4.97 -11.33 -6.83
N ALA A 81 -3.63 -11.31 -6.90
CA ALA A 81 -2.87 -10.13 -7.30
C ALA A 81 -3.26 -9.69 -8.73
N ARG A 82 -3.38 -10.64 -9.66
CA ARG A 82 -3.81 -10.36 -11.03
C ARG A 82 -5.25 -9.84 -11.06
N LEU A 83 -6.17 -10.45 -10.31
CA LEU A 83 -7.57 -10.00 -10.24
C LEU A 83 -7.69 -8.56 -9.75
N TRP A 84 -6.87 -8.15 -8.79
CA TRP A 84 -6.93 -6.79 -8.23
C TRP A 84 -6.18 -5.74 -9.03
N PHE A 85 -5.07 -6.10 -9.69
CA PHE A 85 -4.13 -5.12 -10.24
C PHE A 85 -3.85 -5.25 -11.74
N ASP A 86 -4.34 -6.29 -12.42
CA ASP A 86 -4.24 -6.39 -13.88
C ASP A 86 -5.20 -5.38 -14.53
N PRO A 87 -4.75 -4.46 -15.41
CA PRO A 87 -5.63 -3.53 -16.11
C PRO A 87 -6.70 -4.21 -16.96
N GLU A 88 -6.46 -5.45 -17.40
CA GLU A 88 -7.45 -6.25 -18.13
C GLU A 88 -8.48 -6.93 -17.21
N SER A 89 -8.31 -6.84 -15.89
CA SER A 89 -9.22 -7.43 -14.92
C SER A 89 -10.51 -6.62 -14.82
N PRO A 90 -11.69 -7.27 -14.82
CA PRO A 90 -12.97 -6.60 -14.63
C PRO A 90 -13.19 -6.02 -13.22
N VAL A 91 -12.33 -6.39 -12.26
CA VAL A 91 -12.42 -5.98 -10.84
C VAL A 91 -11.37 -4.93 -10.49
N ALA A 92 -10.36 -4.70 -11.35
CA ALA A 92 -9.40 -3.63 -11.13
C ALA A 92 -10.12 -2.28 -11.17
N ASP A 93 -9.80 -1.41 -10.22
CA ASP A 93 -10.47 -0.12 -10.09
C ASP A 93 -10.15 0.78 -11.29
N GLY A 94 -11.15 0.98 -12.16
CA GLY A 94 -11.05 1.77 -13.38
C GLY A 94 -10.84 3.28 -13.17
N ARG A 95 -10.81 3.77 -11.91
CA ARG A 95 -10.39 5.15 -11.59
C ARG A 95 -8.88 5.33 -11.70
N TRP A 96 -8.12 4.26 -11.88
CA TRP A 96 -6.67 4.31 -12.06
C TRP A 96 -6.33 4.73 -13.49
N PRO A 97 -5.19 5.43 -13.71
CA PRO A 97 -4.89 6.09 -14.99
C PRO A 97 -4.68 5.14 -16.19
N HIS A 98 -4.79 3.83 -15.97
CA HIS A 98 -4.62 2.78 -16.99
C HIS A 98 -5.92 2.43 -17.72
N GLY A 99 -7.07 2.96 -17.29
CA GLY A 99 -8.35 2.80 -17.97
C GLY A 99 -8.48 3.72 -19.19
N ARG A 100 -7.91 3.31 -20.33
CA ARG A 100 -8.35 3.80 -21.65
C ARG A 100 -8.21 2.71 -22.70
#